data_AF-A0A142YJD1-F1
#
_entry.id   AF-A0A142YJD1-F1
#
_cell.length_a   1.000
_cell.length_b   1.000
_cell.length_c   1.000
_cell.angle_alpha   90.00
_cell.angle_beta   90.00
_cell.angle_gamma   90.00
#
_symmetry.space_group_name_H-M   'P 1'
#
loop_
_entity.id
_entity.type
_entity.pdbx_description
1 polymer ?
#
loop_
_entity_poly.entity_id
_entity_poly.type
_entity_poly.pdbx_seq_one_letter_code
_entity_poly.pdbx_strand_id
1 'polypeptide(L)'
;MASIIDVIKDQLSGDMLGKMSSAIGESEAKTRSAAGAAVPSVLALLANEVLSGKGAGAVLETLKKYAGGDETATLRSPGAHAPGETPSAGSDVLGSLLGPNFSTLINILSKFSGVGLSAVKTLLSHLGPIILGAVAAQMKSRGGLNPSSLTSFFAAEKANITKALPAGLSLGDFPSIPGVPTSVHRREAQGSSIPGWILPALALGLIGLATWYFMSGPFKTPQTDVVPLPKPTEAAPAVVAEAEKPALPEVTLPPPTADEVSMRLNDVYGEATRYLTDVKDAAGAETALPALSGLQSQLDGVKSLWEKLPVEARKTVVEATATASAAFKSLVDKAMEIPGVGEKLKPVLDALVAKMGEFTA
;
A
#
# COMPACT_ATOMS: atom_id res chain seq x y z
N MET A 1 3.74 -12.00 -7.55
CA MET A 1 4.30 -10.90 -8.37
C MET A 1 5.67 -10.56 -7.81
N ALA A 2 6.70 -10.43 -8.65
CA ALA A 2 8.02 -10.02 -8.19
C ALA A 2 7.96 -8.58 -7.64
N SER A 3 8.67 -8.30 -6.55
CA SER A 3 8.76 -6.93 -6.02
C SER A 3 9.56 -6.05 -6.99
N ILE A 4 9.25 -4.76 -7.06
CA ILE A 4 10.06 -3.78 -7.80
C ILE A 4 11.54 -3.83 -7.36
N ILE A 5 11.75 -4.18 -6.09
CA ILE A 5 13.08 -4.38 -5.50
C ILE A 5 13.78 -5.60 -6.11
N ASP A 6 13.09 -6.70 -6.36
CA ASP A 6 13.69 -7.90 -6.97
C ASP A 6 14.05 -7.65 -8.43
N VAL A 7 13.20 -6.92 -9.17
CA VAL A 7 13.47 -6.54 -10.57
C VAL A 7 14.70 -5.63 -10.67
N ILE A 8 14.83 -4.66 -9.77
CA ILE A 8 15.98 -3.75 -9.75
C ILE A 8 17.25 -4.47 -9.28
N LYS A 9 17.14 -5.38 -8.30
CA LYS A 9 18.28 -6.20 -7.83
C LYS A 9 18.81 -7.13 -8.92
N ASP A 10 17.93 -7.73 -9.70
CA ASP A 10 18.32 -8.62 -10.80
C ASP A 10 19.10 -7.84 -11.89
N GLN A 11 18.67 -6.63 -12.23
CA GLN A 11 19.41 -5.73 -13.14
C GLN A 11 20.76 -5.24 -12.59
N LEU A 12 20.93 -5.19 -11.27
CA LEU A 12 22.16 -4.71 -10.61
C LEU A 12 23.25 -5.76 -10.43
N SER A 13 23.00 -7.04 -10.73
CA SER A 13 23.82 -8.15 -10.22
C SER A 13 25.07 -8.51 -11.04
N GLY A 14 25.32 -7.86 -12.19
CA GLY A 14 26.45 -8.19 -13.08
C GLY A 14 27.18 -6.98 -13.65
N ASP A 15 27.08 -6.81 -14.97
CA ASP A 15 27.83 -5.84 -15.78
C ASP A 15 27.63 -4.37 -15.33
N MET A 16 26.46 -4.07 -14.78
CA MET A 16 26.10 -2.73 -14.33
C MET A 16 26.83 -2.31 -13.06
N LEU A 17 27.14 -3.27 -12.17
CA LEU A 17 27.82 -2.99 -10.91
C LEU A 17 29.28 -2.59 -11.12
N GLY A 18 29.97 -3.29 -12.04
CA GLY A 18 31.35 -2.97 -12.43
C GLY A 18 31.46 -1.64 -13.19
N LYS A 19 30.46 -1.30 -14.00
CA LYS A 19 30.36 0.02 -14.65
C LYS A 19 30.08 1.13 -13.64
N MET A 20 29.19 0.90 -12.68
CA MET A 20 28.90 1.86 -11.62
C MET A 20 30.08 2.05 -10.69
N SER A 21 30.77 1.00 -10.26
CA SER A 21 31.97 1.09 -9.42
C SER A 21 33.09 1.91 -10.09
N SER A 22 33.29 1.69 -11.39
CA SER A 22 34.24 2.45 -12.21
C SER A 22 33.83 3.92 -12.36
N ALA A 23 32.54 4.18 -12.60
CA ALA A 23 32.01 5.53 -12.77
C ALA A 23 32.03 6.36 -11.48
N ILE A 24 31.89 5.72 -10.31
CA ILE A 24 31.89 6.41 -9.01
C ILE A 24 33.26 6.37 -8.31
N GLY A 25 34.22 5.60 -8.84
CA GLY A 25 35.57 5.48 -8.29
C GLY A 25 35.66 4.72 -6.97
N GLU A 26 34.74 3.78 -6.71
CA GLU A 26 34.68 3.01 -5.46
C GLU A 26 34.72 1.50 -5.73
N SER A 27 35.01 0.71 -4.69
CA SER A 27 34.99 -0.75 -4.80
C SER A 27 33.58 -1.29 -5.09
N GLU A 28 33.47 -2.37 -5.88
CA GLU A 28 32.19 -3.05 -6.16
C GLU A 28 31.40 -3.43 -4.90
N ALA A 29 32.08 -3.81 -3.82
CA ALA A 29 31.43 -4.15 -2.55
C ALA A 29 30.72 -2.94 -1.92
N LYS A 30 31.39 -1.78 -1.89
CA LYS A 30 30.79 -0.52 -1.42
C LYS A 30 29.68 -0.05 -2.36
N THR A 31 29.88 -0.14 -3.68
CA THR A 31 28.87 0.19 -4.68
C THR A 31 27.62 -0.66 -4.52
N ARG A 32 27.78 -1.97 -4.30
CA ARG A 32 26.67 -2.91 -4.06
C ARG A 32 25.94 -2.59 -2.77
N SER A 33 26.67 -2.30 -1.69
CA SER A 33 26.09 -1.88 -0.41
C SER A 33 25.30 -0.58 -0.56
N ALA A 34 25.91 0.43 -1.19
CA ALA A 34 25.27 1.71 -1.47
C ALA A 34 24.04 1.55 -2.36
N ALA A 35 24.11 0.79 -3.44
CA ALA A 35 22.99 0.61 -4.36
C ALA A 35 21.85 -0.20 -3.73
N GLY A 36 22.19 -1.25 -2.96
CA GLY A 36 21.23 -2.06 -2.21
C GLY A 36 20.47 -1.29 -1.15
N ALA A 37 21.08 -0.25 -0.56
CA ALA A 37 20.42 0.68 0.34
C ALA A 37 19.75 1.85 -0.38
N ALA A 38 20.29 2.32 -1.51
CA ALA A 38 19.78 3.45 -2.27
C ALA A 38 18.39 3.16 -2.84
N VAL A 39 18.21 2.01 -3.47
CA VAL A 39 16.95 1.64 -4.13
C VAL A 39 15.76 1.66 -3.16
N PRO A 40 15.78 0.92 -2.04
CA PRO A 40 14.67 0.96 -1.09
C PRO A 40 14.54 2.33 -0.41
N SER A 41 15.64 3.07 -0.19
CA SER A 41 15.57 4.41 0.44
C SER A 41 14.95 5.47 -0.47
N VAL A 42 15.28 5.48 -1.77
CA VAL A 42 14.65 6.38 -2.75
C VAL A 42 13.17 6.05 -2.88
N LEU A 43 12.81 4.76 -2.97
CA LEU A 43 11.41 4.33 -3.01
C LEU A 43 10.65 4.71 -1.74
N ALA A 44 11.27 4.58 -0.57
CA ALA A 44 10.71 4.96 0.72
C ALA A 44 10.43 6.46 0.78
N LEU A 45 11.38 7.28 0.32
CA LEU A 45 11.22 8.72 0.27
C LEU A 45 10.15 9.18 -0.71
N LEU A 46 10.11 8.60 -1.92
CA LEU A 46 9.05 8.86 -2.89
C LEU A 46 7.69 8.46 -2.33
N ALA A 47 7.60 7.31 -1.66
CA ALA A 47 6.38 6.88 -0.99
C ALA A 47 5.95 7.90 0.08
N ASN A 48 6.89 8.37 0.91
CA ASN A 48 6.59 9.39 1.92
C ASN A 48 6.07 10.67 1.28
N GLU A 49 6.67 11.12 0.19
CA GLU A 49 6.32 12.36 -0.49
C GLU A 49 4.94 12.30 -1.18
N VAL A 50 4.61 11.15 -1.77
CA VAL A 50 3.30 10.88 -2.36
C VAL A 50 2.23 10.74 -1.27
N LEU A 51 2.48 9.93 -0.24
CA LEU A 51 1.53 9.65 0.84
C LEU A 51 1.29 10.87 1.74
N SER A 52 2.24 11.80 1.81
CA SER A 52 2.08 13.08 2.51
C SER A 52 1.24 14.10 1.72
N GLY A 53 0.84 13.78 0.47
CA GLY A 53 -0.01 14.61 -0.38
C GLY A 53 0.68 15.82 -1.01
N LYS A 54 1.94 16.12 -0.68
CA LYS A 54 2.64 17.34 -1.13
C LYS A 54 3.41 17.19 -2.45
N GLY A 55 3.97 16.01 -2.75
CA GLY A 55 4.74 15.81 -3.99
C GLY A 55 4.17 14.78 -4.95
N ALA A 56 2.96 14.26 -4.72
CA ALA A 56 2.30 13.32 -5.60
C ALA A 56 2.16 13.85 -7.05
N GLY A 57 1.87 15.15 -7.21
CA GLY A 57 1.77 15.79 -8.52
C GLY A 57 3.11 15.86 -9.28
N ALA A 58 4.17 16.29 -8.60
CA ALA A 58 5.51 16.39 -9.18
C ALA A 58 6.05 15.02 -9.57
N VAL A 59 5.93 14.03 -8.67
CA VAL A 59 6.32 12.64 -8.95
C VAL A 59 5.54 12.09 -10.14
N LEU A 60 4.23 12.35 -10.20
CA LEU A 60 3.40 11.90 -11.31
C LEU A 60 3.79 12.53 -12.65
N GLU A 61 4.07 13.83 -12.67
CA GLU A 61 4.51 14.53 -13.88
C GLU A 61 5.84 13.95 -14.39
N THR A 62 6.79 13.73 -13.50
CA THR A 62 8.05 13.09 -13.83
C THR A 62 7.84 11.67 -14.33
N LEU A 63 7.03 10.85 -13.66
CA LEU A 63 6.72 9.49 -14.11
C LEU A 63 6.05 9.49 -15.49
N LYS A 64 5.18 10.45 -15.80
CA LYS A 64 4.57 10.60 -17.13
C LYS A 64 5.62 10.90 -18.21
N LYS A 65 6.64 11.72 -17.91
CA LYS A 65 7.77 11.98 -18.82
C LYS A 65 8.52 10.68 -19.12
N TYR A 66 8.82 9.89 -18.09
CA TYR A 66 9.50 8.59 -18.23
C TYR A 66 8.64 7.46 -18.84
N ALA A 67 7.31 7.53 -18.74
CA ALA A 67 6.40 6.48 -19.21
C ALA A 67 5.73 6.73 -20.57
N GLY A 68 5.70 8.00 -21.00
CA GLY A 68 5.00 8.50 -22.18
C GLY A 68 5.90 9.21 -23.19
N GLY A 69 7.11 9.62 -22.80
CA GLY A 69 8.12 10.11 -23.73
C GLY A 69 8.93 8.95 -24.33
N ASP A 70 9.47 9.18 -25.53
CA ASP A 70 10.47 8.35 -26.21
C ASP A 70 11.80 8.26 -25.42
N GLU A 71 11.79 8.51 -24.10
CA GLU A 71 12.95 8.36 -23.20
C GLU A 71 13.24 6.88 -22.89
N THR A 72 12.29 5.98 -23.13
CA THR A 72 12.62 4.55 -23.24
C THR A 72 13.48 4.26 -24.46
N ALA A 73 13.50 5.13 -25.49
CA ALA A 73 14.42 5.00 -26.62
C ALA A 73 15.83 5.50 -26.28
N THR A 74 15.97 6.51 -25.40
CA THR A 74 17.27 6.92 -24.84
C THR A 74 17.82 5.94 -23.80
N LEU A 75 16.95 5.22 -23.08
CA LEU A 75 17.34 4.07 -22.25
C LEU A 75 17.70 2.83 -23.08
N ARG A 76 17.08 2.65 -24.25
CA ARG A 76 17.39 1.55 -25.19
C ARG A 76 18.58 1.85 -26.10
N SER A 77 18.94 3.13 -26.26
CA SER A 77 20.09 3.62 -27.00
C SER A 77 20.80 4.68 -26.16
N PRO A 78 21.74 4.29 -25.27
CA PRO A 78 22.61 5.24 -24.57
C PRO A 78 23.54 5.91 -25.59
N GLY A 79 23.02 6.92 -26.29
CA GLY A 79 23.70 7.60 -27.41
C GLY A 79 22.79 8.30 -28.41
N ALA A 80 21.48 8.03 -28.43
CA ALA A 80 20.54 8.75 -29.30
C ALA A 80 20.04 10.05 -28.62
N HIS A 81 20.92 11.04 -28.47
CA HIS A 81 20.50 12.40 -28.12
C HIS A 81 20.87 13.33 -29.28
N ALA A 82 20.00 14.29 -29.57
CA ALA A 82 20.35 15.40 -30.43
C ALA A 82 21.58 16.13 -29.85
N PRO A 83 22.53 16.60 -30.68
CA PRO A 83 23.72 17.27 -30.18
C PRO A 83 23.31 18.56 -29.45
N GLY A 84 23.41 18.57 -28.12
CA GLY A 84 23.10 19.74 -27.27
C GLY A 84 22.16 19.46 -26.10
N GLU A 85 21.39 18.37 -26.12
CA GLU A 85 20.57 17.97 -24.97
C GLU A 85 21.38 17.02 -24.08
N THR A 86 22.00 17.58 -23.05
CA THR A 86 22.56 16.76 -21.97
C THR A 86 21.40 15.99 -21.32
N PRO A 87 21.51 14.66 -21.15
CA PRO A 87 20.53 13.91 -20.39
C PRO A 87 20.37 14.61 -19.04
N SER A 88 19.15 15.01 -18.69
CA SER A 88 18.91 15.62 -17.38
C SER A 88 19.42 14.66 -16.32
N ALA A 89 20.47 15.06 -15.60
CA ALA A 89 21.13 14.14 -14.68
C ALA A 89 20.10 13.69 -13.66
N GLY A 90 19.96 12.38 -13.46
CA GLY A 90 18.95 11.82 -12.56
C GLY A 90 19.02 12.39 -11.15
N SER A 91 20.19 12.93 -10.74
CA SER A 91 20.34 13.62 -9.47
C SER A 91 19.60 14.96 -9.37
N ASP A 92 19.41 15.68 -10.48
CA ASP A 92 18.67 16.95 -10.49
C ASP A 92 17.17 16.71 -10.45
N VAL A 93 16.70 15.68 -11.17
CA VAL A 93 15.32 15.20 -11.09
C VAL A 93 15.00 14.72 -9.68
N LEU A 94 15.83 13.84 -9.10
CA LEU A 94 15.66 13.38 -7.72
C LEU A 94 15.79 14.52 -6.71
N GLY A 95 16.73 15.45 -6.92
CA GLY A 95 16.89 16.63 -6.09
C GLY A 95 15.65 17.53 -6.08
N SER A 96 15.01 17.72 -7.23
CA SER A 96 13.76 18.48 -7.35
C SER A 96 12.57 17.74 -6.74
N LEU A 97 12.51 16.41 -6.86
CA LEU A 97 11.40 15.60 -6.34
C LEU A 97 11.45 15.39 -4.83
N LEU A 98 12.65 15.20 -4.29
CA LEU A 98 12.88 14.87 -2.89
C LEU A 98 13.24 16.10 -2.05
N GLY A 99 13.62 17.20 -2.70
CA GLY A 99 13.99 18.45 -2.06
C GLY A 99 15.08 18.25 -0.99
N PRO A 100 14.89 18.76 0.25
CA PRO A 100 15.85 18.61 1.34
C PRO A 100 16.19 17.14 1.68
N ASN A 101 15.27 16.21 1.42
CA ASN A 101 15.47 14.79 1.71
C ASN A 101 16.52 14.14 0.80
N PHE A 102 16.79 14.72 -0.38
CA PHE A 102 17.85 14.25 -1.27
C PHE A 102 19.24 14.39 -0.62
N SER A 103 19.52 15.57 -0.03
CA SER A 103 20.78 15.82 0.69
C SER A 103 20.91 14.94 1.92
N THR A 104 19.82 14.74 2.66
CA THR A 104 19.75 13.82 3.81
C THR A 104 20.05 12.38 3.38
N LEU A 105 19.45 11.93 2.27
CA LEU A 105 19.70 10.61 1.70
C LEU A 105 21.16 10.41 1.31
N ILE A 106 21.78 11.38 0.63
CA ILE A 106 23.19 11.30 0.23
C ILE A 106 24.08 11.16 1.48
N ASN A 107 23.83 11.94 2.53
CA ASN A 107 24.57 11.89 3.78
C ASN A 107 24.42 10.56 4.51
N ILE A 108 23.19 10.06 4.62
CA ILE A 108 22.87 8.79 5.26
C ILE A 108 23.54 7.64 4.50
N LEU A 109 23.41 7.62 3.18
CA LEU A 109 23.91 6.54 2.36
C LEU A 109 25.44 6.52 2.31
N SER A 110 26.06 7.70 2.33
CA SER A 110 27.52 7.84 2.49
C SER A 110 27.98 7.24 3.83
N LYS A 111 27.28 7.54 4.93
CA LYS A 111 27.58 6.97 6.25
C LYS A 111 27.35 5.47 6.32
N PHE A 112 26.28 4.98 5.68
CA PHE A 112 25.92 3.56 5.67
C PHE A 112 26.90 2.71 4.84
N SER A 113 27.26 3.17 3.65
CA SER A 113 28.06 2.40 2.70
C SER A 113 29.57 2.70 2.76
N GLY A 114 29.98 3.75 3.48
CA GLY A 114 31.37 4.22 3.50
C GLY A 114 31.84 4.78 2.15
N VAL A 115 30.90 5.18 1.29
CA VAL A 115 31.12 5.79 -0.03
C VAL A 115 31.13 7.30 0.09
N GLY A 116 31.98 8.00 -0.66
CA GLY A 116 32.00 9.47 -0.68
C GLY A 116 30.67 10.09 -1.14
N LEU A 117 30.31 11.26 -0.60
CA LEU A 117 29.05 11.97 -0.95
C LEU A 117 28.89 12.19 -2.46
N SER A 118 29.97 12.56 -3.15
CA SER A 118 29.97 12.75 -4.61
C SER A 118 29.72 11.45 -5.36
N ALA A 119 30.31 10.33 -4.92
CA ALA A 119 30.10 9.01 -5.49
C ALA A 119 28.66 8.53 -5.29
N VAL A 120 28.06 8.80 -4.12
CA VAL A 120 26.64 8.54 -3.86
C VAL A 120 25.75 9.39 -4.78
N LYS A 121 26.04 10.68 -4.96
CA LYS A 121 25.27 11.55 -5.89
C LYS A 121 25.32 11.01 -7.32
N THR A 122 26.50 10.60 -7.79
CA THR A 122 26.68 9.99 -9.11
C THR A 122 25.91 8.68 -9.22
N LEU A 123 25.96 7.83 -8.18
CA LEU A 123 25.19 6.58 -8.14
C LEU A 123 23.68 6.85 -8.25
N LEU A 124 23.15 7.79 -7.46
CA LEU A 124 21.73 8.20 -7.52
C LEU A 124 21.36 8.79 -8.88
N SER A 125 22.28 9.49 -9.55
CA SER A 125 22.05 10.02 -10.90
C SER A 125 21.84 8.92 -11.93
N HIS A 126 22.44 7.75 -11.74
CA HIS A 126 22.26 6.59 -12.61
C HIS A 126 21.07 5.73 -12.18
N LEU A 127 20.84 5.60 -10.87
CA LEU A 127 19.72 4.83 -10.32
C LEU A 127 18.37 5.54 -10.49
N GLY A 128 18.34 6.88 -10.46
CA GLY A 128 17.11 7.67 -10.53
C GLY A 128 16.22 7.30 -11.71
N PRO A 129 16.72 7.35 -12.97
CA PRO A 129 15.94 6.97 -14.14
C PRO A 129 15.46 5.52 -14.12
N ILE A 130 16.26 4.59 -13.57
CA ILE A 130 15.91 3.16 -13.48
C ILE A 130 14.75 2.96 -12.51
N ILE A 131 14.84 3.57 -11.32
CA ILE A 131 13.81 3.48 -10.28
C ILE A 131 12.52 4.14 -10.79
N LEU A 132 12.61 5.34 -11.37
CA LEU A 132 11.46 6.06 -11.90
C LEU A 132 10.81 5.31 -13.07
N GLY A 133 11.60 4.77 -14.00
CA GLY A 133 11.13 3.96 -15.12
C GLY A 133 10.45 2.67 -14.67
N ALA A 134 11.00 2.00 -13.66
CA ALA A 134 10.41 0.79 -13.11
C ALA A 134 9.05 1.08 -12.43
N VAL A 135 8.96 2.16 -11.64
CA VAL A 135 7.71 2.61 -11.02
C VAL A 135 6.67 2.98 -12.08
N ALA A 136 7.09 3.73 -13.11
CA ALA A 136 6.26 4.11 -14.24
C ALA A 136 5.67 2.89 -14.98
N ALA A 137 6.51 1.89 -15.27
CA ALA A 137 6.08 0.65 -15.92
C ALA A 137 5.05 -0.10 -15.06
N GLN A 138 5.33 -0.25 -13.76
CA GLN A 138 4.46 -0.95 -12.82
C GLN A 138 3.10 -0.26 -12.65
N MET A 139 3.07 1.06 -12.67
CA MET A 139 1.81 1.83 -12.62
C MET A 139 1.01 1.75 -13.91
N LYS A 140 1.69 1.74 -15.06
CA LYS A 140 1.03 1.58 -16.36
C LYS A 140 0.28 0.25 -16.43
N SER A 141 0.85 -0.81 -15.85
CA SER A 141 0.19 -2.13 -15.73
C SER A 141 -1.01 -2.18 -14.78
N ARG A 142 -1.19 -1.21 -13.86
CA ARG A 142 -2.25 -1.19 -12.83
C ARG A 142 -3.41 -0.23 -13.11
N GLY A 143 -3.54 0.30 -14.33
CA GLY A 143 -4.64 1.22 -14.70
C GLY A 143 -4.21 2.66 -14.93
N GLY A 144 -2.91 2.92 -15.08
CA GLY A 144 -2.38 4.18 -15.62
C GLY A 144 -1.77 5.12 -14.58
N LEU A 145 -1.20 6.22 -15.08
CA LEU A 145 -0.47 7.21 -14.31
C LEU A 145 -1.42 8.31 -13.84
N ASN A 146 -2.05 8.08 -12.68
CA ASN A 146 -2.88 9.06 -12.01
C ASN A 146 -2.54 9.14 -10.51
N PRO A 147 -2.95 10.21 -9.80
CA PRO A 147 -2.61 10.40 -8.39
C PRO A 147 -3.14 9.29 -7.49
N SER A 148 -4.36 8.81 -7.75
CA SER A 148 -5.02 7.78 -6.93
C SER A 148 -4.33 6.41 -7.05
N SER A 149 -3.90 6.04 -8.26
CA SER A 149 -3.13 4.81 -8.51
C SER A 149 -1.72 4.91 -7.96
N LEU A 150 -1.10 6.09 -7.96
CA LEU A 150 0.22 6.35 -7.36
C LEU A 150 0.18 6.14 -5.84
N THR A 151 -0.78 6.75 -5.16
CA THR A 151 -0.98 6.61 -3.71
C THR A 151 -1.28 5.16 -3.34
N SER A 152 -2.18 4.51 -4.07
CA SER A 152 -2.53 3.09 -3.82
C SER A 152 -1.34 2.15 -4.07
N PHE A 153 -0.54 2.43 -5.11
CA PHE A 153 0.68 1.68 -5.40
C PHE A 153 1.68 1.79 -4.25
N PHE A 154 2.02 3.02 -3.83
CA PHE A 154 2.98 3.21 -2.74
C PHE A 154 2.44 2.75 -1.38
N ALA A 155 1.14 2.83 -1.13
CA ALA A 155 0.52 2.26 0.07
C ALA A 155 0.66 0.73 0.12
N ALA A 156 0.42 0.05 -1.01
CA ALA A 156 0.57 -1.41 -1.11
C ALA A 156 2.06 -1.85 -1.06
N GLU A 157 2.95 -1.07 -1.69
CA GLU A 157 4.38 -1.38 -1.74
C GLU A 157 5.11 -0.96 -0.46
N LYS A 158 4.50 -0.13 0.40
CA LYS A 158 5.10 0.36 1.65
C LYS A 158 5.68 -0.75 2.50
N ALA A 159 4.95 -1.86 2.68
CA ALA A 159 5.40 -2.99 3.49
C ALA A 159 6.62 -3.70 2.87
N ASN A 160 6.68 -3.79 1.53
CA ASN A 160 7.81 -4.38 0.82
C ASN A 160 9.03 -3.45 0.84
N ILE A 161 8.81 -2.13 0.72
CA ILE A 161 9.85 -1.10 0.81
C ILE A 161 10.46 -1.09 2.20
N THR A 162 9.65 -1.06 3.27
CA THR A 162 10.17 -1.05 4.65
C THR A 162 10.91 -2.33 4.99
N LYS A 163 10.47 -3.48 4.48
CA LYS A 163 11.18 -4.76 4.63
C LYS A 163 12.51 -4.79 3.89
N ALA A 164 12.64 -4.04 2.80
CA ALA A 164 13.85 -3.95 2.01
C ALA A 164 14.83 -2.86 2.48
N LEU A 165 14.40 -1.96 3.37
CA LEU A 165 15.29 -0.95 3.94
C LEU A 165 16.38 -1.62 4.79
N PRO A 166 17.64 -1.14 4.70
CA PRO A 166 18.70 -1.65 5.55
C PRO A 166 18.42 -1.31 7.02
N ALA A 167 18.81 -2.22 7.92
CA ALA A 167 18.63 -2.02 9.35
C ALA A 167 19.29 -0.70 9.79
N GLY A 168 18.52 0.14 10.49
CA GLY A 168 18.94 1.46 10.94
C GLY A 168 18.47 2.63 10.07
N LEU A 169 17.79 2.39 8.94
CA LEU A 169 17.10 3.43 8.16
C LEU A 169 15.59 3.27 8.27
N SER A 170 14.92 4.25 8.88
CA SER A 170 13.47 4.33 8.96
C SER A 170 12.94 5.53 8.18
N LEU A 171 11.70 5.42 7.69
CA LEU A 171 10.99 6.53 7.06
C LEU A 171 10.89 7.79 7.94
N GLY A 172 10.94 7.61 9.27
CA GLY A 172 10.94 8.70 10.24
C GLY A 172 12.29 9.41 10.43
N ASP A 173 13.38 8.89 9.85
CA ASP A 173 14.71 9.53 9.88
C ASP A 173 14.84 10.65 8.83
N PHE A 174 13.87 10.76 7.93
CA PHE A 174 13.82 11.80 6.92
C PHE A 174 12.98 12.98 7.41
N PRO A 175 13.50 14.22 7.36
CA PRO A 175 12.77 15.40 7.81
C PRO A 175 11.47 15.56 7.02
N SER A 176 10.35 15.46 7.73
CA SER A 176 9.06 15.96 7.22
C SER A 176 9.16 17.48 7.13
N ILE A 177 8.89 18.03 5.95
CA ILE A 177 9.06 19.46 5.63
C ILE A 177 8.38 20.34 6.72
N PRO A 178 9.03 21.43 7.20
CA PRO A 178 8.47 22.31 8.23
C PRO A 178 7.13 22.92 7.78
N GLY A 179 6.13 22.91 8.67
CA GLY A 179 4.80 23.50 8.43
C GLY A 179 3.59 22.64 8.80
N VAL A 180 3.80 21.48 9.43
CA VAL A 180 2.75 20.68 10.10
C VAL A 180 3.35 20.22 11.42
N PRO A 181 2.66 20.33 12.58
CA PRO A 181 3.20 19.88 13.85
C PRO A 181 3.48 18.37 13.79
N THR A 182 4.76 18.00 13.84
CA THR A 182 5.21 16.63 14.08
C THR A 182 4.97 16.31 15.56
N SER A 183 3.73 15.99 15.93
CA SER A 183 3.43 15.36 17.21
C SER A 183 3.38 13.84 17.04
N VAL A 184 4.51 13.26 16.64
CA VAL A 184 4.85 11.89 17.06
C VAL A 184 6.01 12.03 18.03
N HIS A 185 5.69 11.90 19.31
CA HIS A 185 6.60 12.10 20.42
C HIS A 185 7.81 11.17 20.29
N ARG A 186 9.01 11.74 20.16
CA ARG A 186 10.20 11.11 20.73
C ARG A 186 10.08 11.27 22.24
N ARG A 187 9.51 10.28 22.92
CA ARG A 187 9.71 10.12 24.36
C ARG A 187 11.17 9.73 24.57
N GLU A 188 11.98 10.71 24.93
CA GLU A 188 13.09 10.46 25.84
C GLU A 188 12.53 9.77 27.09
N ALA A 189 13.22 8.74 27.55
CA ALA A 189 12.88 8.01 28.76
C ALA A 189 13.06 8.93 29.97
N GLN A 190 12.01 9.67 30.32
CA GLN A 190 11.85 10.29 31.63
C GLN A 190 10.71 9.57 32.35
N GLY A 191 11.06 8.95 33.48
CA GLY A 191 10.23 8.00 34.20
C GLY A 191 8.83 8.50 34.53
N SER A 192 7.83 7.72 34.14
CA SER A 192 6.49 7.77 34.72
C SER A 192 6.04 6.33 34.97
N SER A 193 6.15 5.95 36.23
CA SER A 193 5.86 4.64 36.79
C SER A 193 4.43 4.20 36.49
N ILE A 194 4.26 3.08 35.79
CA ILE A 194 2.99 2.36 35.74
C ILE A 194 2.77 1.74 37.13
N PRO A 195 1.64 2.01 37.82
CA PRO A 195 1.44 1.52 39.19
C PRO A 195 1.37 -0.01 39.19
N GLY A 196 2.21 -0.64 40.01
CA GLY A 196 2.57 -2.08 39.96
C GLY A 196 1.44 -3.10 40.20
N TRP A 197 0.20 -2.65 40.40
CA TRP A 197 -0.98 -3.52 40.54
C TRP A 197 -1.59 -3.95 39.20
N ILE A 198 -1.28 -3.25 38.09
CA ILE A 198 -1.83 -3.55 36.76
C ILE A 198 -1.18 -4.80 36.15
N LEU A 199 0.09 -5.07 36.45
CA LEU A 199 0.84 -6.24 35.97
C LEU A 199 0.27 -7.59 36.47
N PRO A 200 -0.03 -7.81 37.77
CA PRO A 200 -0.63 -9.07 38.21
C PRO A 200 -2.07 -9.26 37.72
N ALA A 201 -2.85 -8.18 37.58
CA ALA A 201 -4.23 -8.27 37.06
C ALA A 201 -4.27 -8.71 35.59
N LEU A 202 -3.34 -8.23 34.78
CA LEU A 202 -3.23 -8.57 33.36
C LEU A 202 -2.70 -10.00 33.16
N ALA A 203 -1.79 -10.46 34.03
CA ALA A 203 -1.34 -11.85 34.04
C ALA A 203 -2.45 -12.85 34.41
N LEU A 204 -3.28 -12.53 35.41
CA LEU A 204 -4.42 -13.38 35.80
C LEU A 204 -5.50 -13.44 34.72
N GLY A 205 -5.75 -12.32 34.02
CA GLY A 205 -6.67 -12.28 32.88
C GLY A 205 -6.23 -13.19 31.72
N LEU A 206 -4.93 -13.21 31.41
CA LEU A 206 -4.38 -14.09 30.36
C LEU A 206 -4.39 -15.57 30.75
N ILE A 207 -4.17 -15.89 32.03
CA ILE A 207 -4.28 -17.28 32.53
C ILE A 207 -5.73 -17.78 32.45
N GLY A 208 -6.70 -16.93 32.81
CA GLY A 208 -8.13 -17.25 32.66
C GLY A 208 -8.51 -17.56 31.20
N LEU A 209 -8.06 -16.72 30.26
CA LEU A 209 -8.32 -16.93 28.83
C LEU A 209 -7.67 -18.21 28.28
N ALA A 210 -6.45 -18.53 28.74
CA ALA A 210 -5.75 -19.75 28.34
C ALA A 210 -6.45 -21.02 28.87
N THR A 211 -6.93 -21.00 30.11
CA THR A 211 -7.69 -22.14 30.67
C THR A 211 -9.04 -22.35 29.99
N TRP A 212 -9.71 -21.27 29.58
CA TRP A 212 -10.97 -21.36 28.82
C TRP A 212 -10.77 -21.92 27.41
N TYR A 213 -9.68 -21.51 26.73
CA TYR A 213 -9.36 -22.00 25.39
C TYR A 213 -8.97 -23.48 25.39
N PHE A 214 -8.30 -23.95 26.45
CA PHE A 214 -7.89 -25.36 26.56
C PHE A 214 -9.04 -26.31 26.98
N MET A 215 -10.09 -25.78 27.63
CA MET A 215 -11.20 -26.58 28.14
C MET A 215 -12.45 -26.59 27.21
N SER A 216 -12.47 -25.74 26.17
CA SER A 216 -13.64 -25.55 25.28
C SER A 216 -13.50 -26.18 23.88
N GLY A 217 -12.46 -26.98 23.63
CA GLY A 217 -12.27 -27.68 22.36
C GLY A 217 -12.63 -29.17 22.45
N PRO A 218 -13.73 -29.66 21.85
CA PRO A 218 -13.93 -31.09 21.67
C PRO A 218 -13.00 -31.61 20.57
N PHE A 219 -12.01 -32.41 20.96
CA PHE A 219 -11.17 -33.20 20.05
C PHE A 219 -12.06 -34.20 19.27
N LYS A 220 -12.22 -33.99 17.96
CA LYS A 220 -12.65 -35.04 17.03
C LYS A 220 -11.41 -35.80 16.56
N THR A 221 -11.28 -37.03 17.03
CA THR A 221 -10.28 -38.00 16.59
C THR A 221 -10.41 -38.31 15.10
N PRO A 222 -9.29 -38.43 14.36
CA PRO A 222 -9.30 -38.87 12.97
C PRO A 222 -9.61 -40.37 12.90
N GLN A 223 -10.67 -40.75 12.20
CA GLN A 223 -10.90 -42.14 11.82
C GLN A 223 -10.18 -42.45 10.51
N THR A 224 -9.32 -43.45 10.61
CA THR A 224 -8.71 -44.21 9.52
C THR A 224 -9.77 -45.12 8.93
N ASP A 225 -10.20 -44.86 7.70
CA ASP A 225 -10.83 -45.89 6.86
C ASP A 225 -9.93 -46.18 5.67
N VAL A 226 -9.59 -47.45 5.56
CA VAL A 226 -8.68 -48.05 4.59
C VAL A 226 -9.54 -48.56 3.44
N VAL A 227 -9.36 -48.06 2.21
CA VAL A 227 -9.90 -48.70 1.00
C VAL A 227 -8.83 -48.67 -0.10
N PRO A 228 -8.60 -49.78 -0.84
CA PRO A 228 -7.32 -50.12 -1.46
C PRO A 228 -7.13 -49.54 -2.86
N LEU A 229 -5.87 -49.49 -3.30
CA LEU A 229 -5.47 -49.21 -4.69
C LEU A 229 -6.07 -50.22 -5.68
N PRO A 230 -6.56 -49.77 -6.86
CA PRO A 230 -6.48 -50.53 -8.10
C PRO A 230 -5.36 -50.00 -9.01
N LYS A 231 -4.54 -50.94 -9.53
CA LYS A 231 -3.58 -50.76 -10.64
C LYS A 231 -4.26 -51.18 -11.98
N PRO A 232 -3.65 -50.85 -13.15
CA PRO A 232 -4.33 -50.50 -14.41
C PRO A 232 -4.53 -51.67 -15.39
N THR A 233 -5.47 -51.51 -16.36
CA THR A 233 -5.55 -52.12 -17.72
C THR A 233 -6.95 -51.76 -18.28
N GLU A 234 -7.07 -50.86 -19.28
CA GLU A 234 -7.08 -51.07 -20.75
C GLU A 234 -8.50 -51.17 -21.33
N ALA A 235 -8.62 -50.67 -22.57
CA ALA A 235 -9.70 -50.81 -23.56
C ALA A 235 -10.79 -49.72 -23.60
N ALA A 236 -10.63 -48.85 -24.61
CA ALA A 236 -11.72 -48.22 -25.33
C ALA A 236 -12.59 -49.28 -26.04
N PRO A 237 -13.81 -48.94 -26.49
CA PRO A 237 -13.91 -48.36 -27.83
C PRO A 237 -14.84 -47.15 -27.93
N ALA A 238 -14.59 -46.41 -29.01
CA ALA A 238 -15.25 -45.21 -29.50
C ALA A 238 -16.72 -45.41 -29.88
N VAL A 239 -17.48 -44.30 -29.93
CA VAL A 239 -18.18 -43.86 -31.17
C VAL A 239 -18.66 -42.39 -31.09
N VAL A 240 -18.09 -41.56 -31.99
CA VAL A 240 -18.69 -40.55 -32.92
C VAL A 240 -19.63 -39.49 -32.32
N ALA A 241 -19.21 -38.24 -32.07
CA ALA A 241 -18.95 -37.10 -32.98
C ALA A 241 -20.20 -36.39 -33.53
N GLU A 242 -20.39 -35.13 -33.14
CA GLU A 242 -20.95 -34.08 -34.02
C GLU A 242 -20.24 -32.75 -33.69
N ALA A 243 -19.71 -32.11 -34.73
CA ALA A 243 -18.86 -30.93 -34.64
C ALA A 243 -19.60 -29.72 -35.19
N GLU A 244 -19.54 -28.57 -34.51
CA GLU A 244 -19.53 -27.29 -35.21
C GLU A 244 -18.82 -26.15 -34.43
N LYS A 245 -17.74 -25.68 -35.08
CA LYS A 245 -17.06 -24.36 -35.09
C LYS A 245 -16.59 -23.63 -33.81
N PRO A 246 -15.31 -23.13 -33.80
CA PRO A 246 -14.79 -22.28 -32.74
C PRO A 246 -15.28 -20.83 -32.90
N ALA A 247 -15.97 -20.31 -31.89
CA ALA A 247 -16.18 -18.88 -31.71
C ALA A 247 -15.10 -18.34 -30.74
N LEU A 248 -14.42 -17.29 -31.18
CA LEU A 248 -13.42 -16.55 -30.41
C LEU A 248 -14.02 -16.09 -29.06
N PRO A 249 -13.35 -16.26 -27.91
CA PRO A 249 -13.78 -15.58 -26.70
C PRO A 249 -13.51 -14.08 -26.86
N GLU A 250 -14.60 -13.35 -27.05
CA GLU A 250 -14.69 -11.90 -26.88
C GLU A 250 -14.21 -11.56 -25.46
N VAL A 251 -13.21 -10.66 -25.35
CA VAL A 251 -12.66 -10.21 -24.08
C VAL A 251 -13.72 -9.39 -23.36
N THR A 252 -14.55 -10.08 -22.57
CA THR A 252 -15.42 -9.45 -21.57
C THR A 252 -14.59 -9.22 -20.30
N LEU A 253 -14.57 -7.96 -19.85
CA LEU A 253 -13.91 -7.57 -18.60
C LEU A 253 -14.43 -8.45 -17.44
N PRO A 254 -13.56 -8.94 -16.54
CA PRO A 254 -14.02 -9.70 -15.39
C PRO A 254 -14.97 -8.83 -14.55
N PRO A 255 -16.11 -9.37 -14.09
CA PRO A 255 -17.03 -8.62 -13.22
C PRO A 255 -16.35 -8.25 -11.90
N PRO A 256 -16.77 -7.14 -11.24
CA PRO A 256 -16.30 -6.79 -9.92
C PRO A 256 -16.53 -7.95 -8.93
N THR A 257 -15.53 -8.26 -8.11
CA THR A 257 -15.58 -9.38 -7.17
C THR A 257 -16.21 -8.99 -5.83
N ALA A 258 -16.78 -9.98 -5.13
CA ALA A 258 -17.28 -9.83 -3.75
C ALA A 258 -16.21 -9.24 -2.82
N ASP A 259 -14.95 -9.66 -2.99
CA ASP A 259 -13.82 -9.18 -2.20
C ASP A 259 -13.55 -7.69 -2.39
N GLU A 260 -13.63 -7.17 -3.63
CA GLU A 260 -13.38 -5.75 -3.90
C GLU A 260 -14.46 -4.87 -3.24
N VAL A 261 -15.72 -5.28 -3.34
CA VAL A 261 -16.83 -4.54 -2.73
C VAL A 261 -16.81 -4.66 -1.20
N SER A 262 -16.51 -5.85 -0.66
CA SER A 262 -16.36 -6.07 0.78
C SER A 262 -15.23 -5.23 1.36
N MET A 263 -14.08 -5.17 0.69
CA MET A 263 -12.93 -4.40 1.17
C MET A 263 -13.23 -2.91 1.19
N ARG A 264 -13.79 -2.36 0.09
CA ARG A 264 -14.18 -0.93 0.03
C ARG A 264 -15.24 -0.57 1.06
N LEU A 265 -16.23 -1.45 1.25
CA LEU A 265 -17.28 -1.24 2.22
C LEU A 265 -16.73 -1.29 3.65
N ASN A 266 -15.81 -2.22 3.93
CA ASN A 266 -15.14 -2.32 5.23
C ASN A 266 -14.21 -1.12 5.51
N ASP A 267 -13.52 -0.59 4.49
CA ASP A 267 -12.74 0.64 4.61
C ASP A 267 -13.63 1.84 4.96
N VAL A 268 -14.78 1.98 4.29
CA VAL A 268 -15.78 3.03 4.61
C VAL A 268 -16.31 2.88 6.03
N TYR A 269 -16.65 1.66 6.46
CA TYR A 269 -17.06 1.39 7.85
C TYR A 269 -15.95 1.76 8.85
N GLY A 270 -14.69 1.45 8.53
CA GLY A 270 -13.53 1.75 9.36
C GLY A 270 -13.27 3.26 9.49
N GLU A 271 -13.32 3.99 8.38
CA GLU A 271 -13.18 5.45 8.36
C GLU A 271 -14.34 6.12 9.11
N ALA A 272 -15.58 5.70 8.87
CA ALA A 272 -16.77 6.24 9.55
C ALA A 272 -16.72 6.00 11.07
N THR A 273 -16.32 4.80 11.49
CA THR A 273 -16.10 4.44 12.90
C THR A 273 -15.04 5.32 13.54
N ARG A 274 -13.93 5.57 12.84
CA ARG A 274 -12.84 6.42 13.32
C ARG A 274 -13.30 7.87 13.50
N TYR A 275 -13.97 8.44 12.50
CA TYR A 275 -14.49 9.81 12.60
C TYR A 275 -15.50 9.95 13.74
N LEU A 276 -16.44 9.01 13.88
CA LEU A 276 -17.39 9.01 15.00
C LEU A 276 -16.72 8.86 16.36
N THR A 277 -15.61 8.13 16.45
CA THR A 277 -14.83 7.98 17.70
C THR A 277 -14.08 9.26 18.07
N ASP A 278 -13.60 10.01 17.06
CA ASP A 278 -12.88 11.27 17.26
C ASP A 278 -13.82 12.44 17.58
N VAL A 279 -15.12 12.33 17.26
CA VAL A 279 -16.16 13.31 17.63
C VAL A 279 -16.53 13.15 19.11
N LYS A 280 -16.06 14.06 19.95
CA LYS A 280 -16.35 14.09 21.40
C LYS A 280 -17.24 15.24 21.85
N ASP A 281 -17.48 16.20 20.96
CA ASP A 281 -18.24 17.41 21.22
C ASP A 281 -18.80 18.02 19.92
N ALA A 282 -19.63 19.06 20.06
CA ALA A 282 -20.27 19.75 18.95
C ALA A 282 -19.29 20.40 17.95
N ALA A 283 -18.09 20.81 18.38
CA ALA A 283 -17.09 21.41 17.49
C ALA A 283 -16.37 20.33 16.66
N GLY A 284 -16.09 19.17 17.27
CA GLY A 284 -15.62 17.97 16.57
C GLY A 284 -16.64 17.49 15.54
N ALA A 285 -17.93 17.54 15.87
CA ALA A 285 -19.02 17.22 14.96
C ALA A 285 -19.04 18.14 13.72
N GLU A 286 -18.91 19.45 13.91
CA GLU A 286 -18.85 20.40 12.78
C GLU A 286 -17.62 20.17 11.89
N THR A 287 -16.49 19.77 12.49
CA THR A 287 -15.25 19.43 11.76
C THR A 287 -15.38 18.11 10.99
N ALA A 288 -16.21 17.18 11.47
CA ALA A 288 -16.43 15.87 10.85
C ALA A 288 -17.44 15.90 9.68
N LEU A 289 -18.27 16.93 9.57
CA LEU A 289 -19.27 17.09 8.49
C LEU A 289 -18.70 16.86 7.07
N PRO A 290 -17.60 17.49 6.63
CA PRO A 290 -17.06 17.27 5.29
C PRO A 290 -16.52 15.85 5.09
N ALA A 291 -15.94 15.23 6.13
CA ALA A 291 -15.44 13.87 6.06
C ALA A 291 -16.59 12.86 5.94
N LEU A 292 -17.67 13.04 6.72
CA LEU A 292 -18.87 12.22 6.67
C LEU A 292 -19.62 12.38 5.34
N SER A 293 -19.63 13.58 4.75
CA SER A 293 -20.14 13.81 3.38
C SER A 293 -19.28 13.12 2.30
N GLY A 294 -17.95 13.13 2.47
CA GLY A 294 -17.04 12.36 1.62
C GLY A 294 -17.34 10.86 1.63
N LEU A 295 -17.60 10.30 2.81
CA LEU A 295 -18.00 8.89 2.96
C LEU A 295 -19.33 8.57 2.26
N GLN A 296 -20.29 9.51 2.24
CA GLN A 296 -21.53 9.33 1.49
C GLN A 296 -21.28 9.17 -0.01
N SER A 297 -20.29 9.89 -0.56
CA SER A 297 -19.90 9.78 -1.97
C SER A 297 -19.17 8.47 -2.26
N GLN A 298 -18.33 8.00 -1.32
CA GLN A 298 -17.69 6.69 -1.42
C GLN A 298 -18.73 5.57 -1.42
N LEU A 299 -19.76 5.65 -0.56
CA LEU A 299 -20.88 4.70 -0.54
C LEU A 299 -21.64 4.67 -1.86
N ASP A 300 -21.87 5.82 -2.52
CA ASP A 300 -22.50 5.85 -3.84
C ASP A 300 -21.66 5.11 -4.89
N GLY A 301 -20.34 5.26 -4.83
CA GLY A 301 -19.41 4.51 -5.68
C GLY A 301 -19.47 3.00 -5.41
N VAL A 302 -19.51 2.59 -4.14
CA VAL A 302 -19.64 1.18 -3.74
C VAL A 302 -21.02 0.62 -4.16
N LYS A 303 -22.08 1.43 -4.10
CA LYS A 303 -23.43 1.04 -4.54
C LYS A 303 -23.46 0.71 -6.02
N SER A 304 -22.81 1.51 -6.85
CA SER A 304 -22.69 1.22 -8.29
C SER A 304 -21.98 -0.10 -8.58
N LEU A 305 -21.03 -0.50 -7.73
CA LEU A 305 -20.37 -1.81 -7.83
C LEU A 305 -21.30 -2.91 -7.33
N TRP A 306 -21.95 -2.70 -6.19
CA TRP A 306 -22.94 -3.62 -5.60
C TRP A 306 -24.07 -3.99 -6.56
N GLU A 307 -24.61 -3.03 -7.29
CA GLU A 307 -25.66 -3.27 -8.30
C GLU A 307 -25.19 -4.16 -9.45
N LYS A 308 -23.89 -4.19 -9.72
CA LYS A 308 -23.25 -5.04 -10.74
C LYS A 308 -22.85 -6.42 -10.20
N LEU A 309 -22.92 -6.65 -8.88
CA LEU A 309 -22.61 -7.96 -8.30
C LEU A 309 -23.76 -8.94 -8.51
N PRO A 310 -23.46 -10.22 -8.82
CA PRO A 310 -24.44 -11.29 -8.78
C PRO A 310 -24.97 -11.51 -7.35
N VAL A 311 -26.22 -11.96 -7.23
CA VAL A 311 -26.93 -12.10 -5.94
C VAL A 311 -26.17 -12.98 -4.93
N GLU A 312 -25.53 -14.05 -5.41
CA GLU A 312 -24.68 -14.94 -4.60
C GLU A 312 -23.48 -14.20 -3.99
N ALA A 313 -22.86 -13.28 -4.74
CA ALA A 313 -21.73 -12.49 -4.27
C ALA A 313 -22.15 -11.41 -3.27
N ARG A 314 -23.36 -10.83 -3.44
CA ARG A 314 -23.93 -9.87 -2.48
C ARG A 314 -24.11 -10.49 -1.10
N LYS A 315 -24.63 -11.72 -1.02
CA LYS A 315 -24.82 -12.43 0.25
C LYS A 315 -23.52 -12.57 1.04
N THR A 316 -22.42 -12.94 0.39
CA THR A 316 -21.09 -13.04 1.02
C THR A 316 -20.62 -11.70 1.58
N VAL A 317 -20.88 -10.61 0.86
CA VAL A 317 -20.53 -9.26 1.32
C VAL A 317 -21.40 -8.84 2.52
N VAL A 318 -22.70 -9.17 2.54
CA VAL A 318 -23.57 -8.93 3.71
C VAL A 318 -23.01 -9.64 4.94
N GLU A 319 -22.67 -10.93 4.82
CA GLU A 319 -22.12 -11.73 5.93
C GLU A 319 -20.76 -11.19 6.39
N ALA A 320 -19.89 -10.80 5.46
CA ALA A 320 -18.59 -10.24 5.77
C ALA A 320 -18.66 -8.87 6.48
N THR A 321 -19.68 -8.06 6.18
CA THR A 321 -19.81 -6.69 6.71
C THR A 321 -20.81 -6.57 7.87
N ALA A 322 -21.48 -7.66 8.26
CA ALA A 322 -22.42 -7.68 9.39
C ALA A 322 -21.79 -7.19 10.71
N THR A 323 -20.55 -7.59 11.01
CA THR A 323 -19.87 -7.17 12.25
C THR A 323 -19.52 -5.68 12.21
N ALA A 324 -19.04 -5.18 11.07
CA ALA A 324 -18.67 -3.78 10.89
C ALA A 324 -19.89 -2.85 10.95
N SER A 325 -21.00 -3.26 10.33
CA SER A 325 -22.27 -2.51 10.38
C SER A 325 -22.85 -2.42 11.79
N ALA A 326 -22.77 -3.50 12.58
CA ALA A 326 -23.21 -3.49 13.97
C ALA A 326 -22.36 -2.55 14.84
N ALA A 327 -21.03 -2.58 14.66
CA ALA A 327 -20.12 -1.68 15.36
C ALA A 327 -20.37 -0.20 15.00
N PHE A 328 -20.57 0.08 13.71
CA PHE A 328 -20.90 1.42 13.24
C PHE A 328 -22.22 1.94 13.82
N LYS A 329 -23.29 1.12 13.80
CA LYS A 329 -24.59 1.48 14.39
C LYS A 329 -24.45 1.84 15.87
N SER A 330 -23.70 1.03 16.63
CA SER A 330 -23.45 1.31 18.06
C SER A 330 -22.73 2.65 18.30
N LEU A 331 -21.82 3.04 17.41
CA LEU A 331 -21.13 4.33 17.50
C LEU A 331 -22.02 5.50 17.09
N VAL A 332 -22.89 5.32 16.10
CA VAL A 332 -23.89 6.32 15.74
C VAL A 332 -24.82 6.59 16.93
N ASP A 333 -25.32 5.53 17.58
CA ASP A 333 -26.18 5.66 18.77
C ASP A 333 -25.46 6.44 19.88
N LYS A 334 -24.20 6.10 20.18
CA LYS A 334 -23.37 6.83 21.15
C LYS A 334 -23.13 8.29 20.75
N ALA A 335 -22.90 8.56 19.48
CA ALA A 335 -22.69 9.92 18.99
C ALA A 335 -23.96 10.77 19.09
N MET A 336 -25.14 10.17 18.93
CA MET A 336 -26.43 10.84 19.14
C MET A 336 -26.71 11.16 20.61
N GLU A 337 -26.13 10.41 21.54
CA GLU A 337 -26.21 10.69 22.99
C GLU A 337 -25.33 11.87 23.43
N ILE A 338 -24.38 12.31 22.60
CA ILE A 338 -23.51 13.45 22.93
C ILE A 338 -24.28 14.77 22.76
N PRO A 339 -24.38 15.61 23.81
CA PRO A 339 -25.06 16.90 23.74
C PRO A 339 -24.47 17.81 22.65
N GLY A 340 -25.33 18.34 21.76
CA GLY A 340 -24.96 19.24 20.67
C GLY A 340 -24.38 18.56 19.41
N VAL A 341 -24.00 17.29 19.47
CA VAL A 341 -23.53 16.52 18.32
C VAL A 341 -24.70 16.00 17.48
N GLY A 342 -25.72 15.46 18.14
CA GLY A 342 -26.92 14.93 17.48
C GLY A 342 -27.59 15.96 16.58
N GLU A 343 -27.75 17.21 17.03
CA GLU A 343 -28.43 18.26 16.23
C GLU A 343 -27.69 18.62 14.94
N LYS A 344 -26.36 18.45 14.91
CA LYS A 344 -25.49 18.82 13.78
C LYS A 344 -25.25 17.65 12.83
N LEU A 345 -25.03 16.46 13.37
CA LEU A 345 -24.67 15.28 12.59
C LEU A 345 -25.85 14.42 12.17
N LYS A 346 -27.00 14.51 12.85
CA LYS A 346 -28.18 13.69 12.56
C LYS A 346 -28.54 13.56 11.08
N PRO A 347 -28.67 14.65 10.28
CA PRO A 347 -29.05 14.49 8.86
C PRO A 347 -27.99 13.73 8.04
N VAL A 348 -26.71 13.86 8.39
CA VAL A 348 -25.61 13.20 7.68
C VAL A 348 -25.48 11.74 8.12
N LEU A 349 -25.62 11.47 9.42
CA LEU A 349 -25.60 10.13 9.99
C LEU A 349 -26.81 9.30 9.58
N ASP A 350 -28.02 9.88 9.58
CA ASP A 350 -29.23 9.20 9.11
C ASP A 350 -29.09 8.82 7.62
N ALA A 351 -28.55 9.72 6.79
CA ALA A 351 -28.28 9.42 5.39
C ALA A 351 -27.16 8.37 5.19
N LEU A 352 -26.13 8.36 6.04
CA LEU A 352 -25.09 7.34 6.03
C LEU A 352 -25.62 5.96 6.43
N VAL A 353 -26.42 5.90 7.51
CA VAL A 353 -27.06 4.66 7.97
C VAL A 353 -28.03 4.14 6.91
N ALA A 354 -28.82 5.02 6.28
CA ALA A 354 -29.73 4.63 5.21
C ALA A 354 -28.97 4.03 4.02
N LYS A 355 -27.90 4.68 3.55
CA LYS A 355 -27.05 4.17 2.46
C LYS A 355 -26.35 2.87 2.83
N MET A 356 -25.83 2.74 4.04
CA MET A 356 -25.19 1.51 4.50
C MET A 356 -26.17 0.34 4.65
N GLY A 357 -27.43 0.63 4.99
CA GLY A 357 -28.51 -0.36 5.00
C GLY A 357 -28.84 -0.94 3.62
N GLU A 358 -28.53 -0.24 2.52
CA GLU A 358 -28.76 -0.76 1.17
C GLU A 358 -27.83 -1.92 0.81
N PHE A 359 -26.73 -2.09 1.55
CA PHE A 359 -25.77 -3.18 1.39
C PHE A 359 -26.03 -4.35 2.34
N THR A 360 -27.00 -4.23 3.23
CA THR A 360 -27.40 -5.30 4.17
C THR A 360 -28.78 -5.87 3.88
N ALA A 361 -29.47 -5.33 2.87
CA ALA A 361 -30.81 -5.70 2.41
C ALA A 361 -30.82 -6.85 1.40
#